data_AF-A0A6M3KC17-F1
#
_entry.id   AF-A0A6M3KC17-F1
#
_cell.length_a   1.000
_cell.length_b   1.000
_cell.length_c   1.000
_cell.angle_alpha   90.00
_cell.angle_beta   90.00
_cell.angle_gamma   90.00
#
_symmetry.space_group_name_H-M   'P 1'
#
loop_
_entity.id
_entity.type
_entity.pdbx_description
1 polymer ?
#
loop_
_entity_poly.entity_id
_entity_poly.type
_entity_poly.pdbx_seq_one_letter_code
_entity_poly.pdbx_strand_id
1 'polypeptide(L)' 'MNKELQAFARSTLKDGLAQCNKGQQLLFKRMYFHKNLEADINDIVDAIPEDKLDWAMQQVQRSLPKVKQGGCIK' A
#
# COMPACT_ATOMS: atom_id res chain seq x y z
N MET A 1 -7.63 -4.30 -15.27
CA MET A 1 -8.36 -4.82 -14.08
C MET A 1 -9.80 -4.31 -14.16
N ASN A 2 -10.84 -5.08 -13.76
CA ASN A 2 -12.21 -4.53 -13.75
C ASN A 2 -12.30 -3.39 -12.71
N LYS A 3 -13.15 -2.39 -12.95
CA LYS A 3 -13.32 -1.20 -12.08
C LYS A 3 -13.62 -1.58 -10.63
N GLU A 4 -14.40 -2.64 -10.41
CA GLU A 4 -14.72 -3.15 -9.06
C GLU A 4 -13.48 -3.69 -8.35
N LEU A 5 -12.63 -4.44 -9.06
CA LEU A 5 -11.38 -4.96 -8.52
C LEU A 5 -10.42 -3.81 -8.18
N GLN A 6 -10.33 -2.79 -9.04
CA GLN A 6 -9.51 -1.61 -8.76
C GLN A 6 -9.97 -0.89 -7.49
N ALA A 7 -11.28 -0.71 -7.32
CA ALA A 7 -11.85 -0.09 -6.12
C ALA A 7 -11.52 -0.91 -4.86
N PHE A 8 -11.67 -2.24 -4.93
CA PHE A 8 -11.32 -3.14 -3.83
C PHE A 8 -9.82 -3.08 -3.48
N ALA A 9 -8.94 -3.10 -4.49
CA ALA A 9 -7.50 -3.00 -4.30
C ALA A 9 -7.10 -1.67 -3.65
N ARG A 10 -7.68 -0.56 -4.11
CA ARG A 10 -7.45 0.77 -3.51
C ARG A 10 -7.93 0.84 -2.08
N SER A 11 -9.11 0.31 -1.77
CA SER A 11 -9.61 0.25 -0.38
C SER A 11 -8.67 -0.55 0.51
N THR A 12 -8.27 -1.75 0.06
CA THR A 12 -7.36 -2.64 0.80
C THR A 12 -6.00 -1.99 1.04
N LEU A 13 -5.47 -1.26 0.05
CA LEU A 13 -4.24 -0.48 0.18
C LEU A 13 -4.36 0.61 1.24
N LYS A 14 -5.46 1.36 1.23
CA LYS A 14 -5.73 2.42 2.22
C LYS A 14 -5.83 1.84 3.64
N ASP A 15 -6.56 0.74 3.81
CA ASP A 15 -6.70 0.05 5.10
C ASP A 15 -5.38 -0.56 5.59
N GLY A 16 -4.57 -1.11 4.68
CA GLY A 16 -3.25 -1.65 5.03
C GLY A 16 -2.26 -0.54 5.40
N LEU A 17 -2.26 0.57 4.65
CA LEU A 17 -1.40 1.72 4.95
C LEU A 17 -1.81 2.43 6.23
N ALA A 18 -3.10 2.44 6.58
CA ALA A 18 -3.60 2.96 7.86
C ALA A 18 -3.06 2.17 9.06
N GLN A 19 -2.80 0.86 8.90
CA GLN A 19 -2.18 0.01 9.93
C GLN A 19 -0.65 0.12 9.97
N CYS A 20 -0.03 0.66 8.92
CA CYS A 20 1.41 0.85 8.83
C CYS A 20 1.88 2.08 9.61
N ASN A 21 3.13 2.03 10.09
CA ASN A 21 3.75 3.13 10.82
C ASN A 21 4.06 4.30 9.87
N LYS A 22 4.20 5.53 10.40
CA LYS A 22 4.58 6.71 9.59
C LYS A 22 5.82 6.49 8.73
N GLY A 23 6.83 5.77 9.24
CA GLY A 23 8.04 5.45 8.46
C GLY A 23 7.78 4.53 7.26
N GLN A 24 6.87 3.56 7.41
CA GLN A 24 6.48 2.65 6.33
C GLN A 24 5.59 3.35 5.30
N GLN A 25 4.66 4.18 5.76
CA GLN A 25 3.89 5.06 4.87
C GLN A 25 4.84 5.97 4.08
N LEU A 26 5.83 6.59 4.71
CA LEU A 26 6.79 7.49 4.05
C LEU A 26 7.67 6.76 3.01
N LEU A 27 8.04 5.50 3.27
CA LEU A 27 8.70 4.63 2.29
C LEU A 27 7.80 4.37 1.08
N PHE A 28 6.51 4.07 1.31
CA PHE A 28 5.53 3.88 0.25
C PHE A 28 5.36 5.16 -0.58
N LYS A 29 5.25 6.32 0.08
CA LYS A 29 5.20 7.63 -0.60
C LYS A 29 6.42 7.87 -1.47
N ARG A 30 7.63 7.57 -0.98
CA ARG A 30 8.87 7.71 -1.77
C ARG A 30 8.88 6.84 -3.02
N MET A 31 8.23 5.68 -3.00
CA MET A 31 8.24 4.74 -4.12
C MET A 31 7.31 5.17 -5.26
N TYR A 32 6.11 5.63 -4.92
CA TYR A 32 5.09 5.96 -5.92
C TYR A 32 4.96 7.47 -6.17
N PHE A 33 5.32 8.30 -5.20
CA PHE A 33 5.09 9.74 -5.19
C PHE A 33 6.29 10.52 -4.64
N HIS A 34 7.47 10.25 -5.22
CA HIS A 34 8.73 10.89 -4.80
C HIS A 34 8.76 12.43 -4.94
N LYS A 35 7.86 13.00 -5.76
CA LYS A 35 7.78 14.46 -6.01
C LYS A 35 7.01 15.21 -4.92
N ASN A 36 6.10 14.55 -4.20
CA ASN A 36 5.30 15.18 -3.17
C ASN A 36 5.05 14.19 -2.01
N LEU A 37 5.93 14.24 -1.02
CA LEU A 37 5.88 13.37 0.17
C LEU A 37 4.87 13.86 1.22
N GLU A 38 4.41 15.11 1.11
CA GLU A 38 3.41 15.72 1.98
C GLU A 38 1.99 15.38 1.55
N ALA A 39 1.81 14.91 0.31
CA ALA A 39 0.52 14.45 -0.22
C ALA A 39 -0.11 13.37 0.66
N ASP A 40 -1.44 13.35 0.73
CA ASP A 40 -2.16 12.35 1.50
C ASP A 40 -1.91 10.94 0.94
N ILE A 41 -1.83 9.95 1.82
CA ILE A 41 -1.57 8.57 1.40
C ILE A 41 -2.70 8.02 0.53
N ASN A 42 -3.93 8.49 0.73
CA ASN A 42 -5.09 8.10 -0.09
C ASN A 42 -4.97 8.65 -1.51
N ASP A 43 -4.57 9.91 -1.66
CA ASP A 43 -4.33 10.52 -2.98
C ASP A 43 -3.23 9.77 -3.73
N ILE A 44 -2.18 9.34 -3.02
CA ILE A 44 -1.10 8.55 -3.59
C ILE A 44 -1.63 7.22 -4.09
N VAL A 45 -2.47 6.52 -3.33
CA VAL A 45 -3.10 5.25 -3.73
C VAL A 45 -4.04 5.42 -4.93
N ASP A 46 -4.81 6.51 -4.98
CA ASP A 46 -5.69 6.79 -6.11
C ASP A 46 -4.91 7.13 -7.38
N ALA A 47 -3.71 7.71 -7.24
CA ALA A 47 -2.80 8.00 -8.35
C ALA A 47 -1.99 6.78 -8.84
N ILE A 48 -2.07 5.62 -8.16
CA ILE A 48 -1.42 4.39 -8.63
C ILE A 48 -2.14 3.89 -9.89
N PRO A 49 -1.41 3.69 -11.00
CA PRO A 49 -2.00 3.16 -12.23
C PRO A 49 -2.33 1.67 -12.05
N GLU A 50 -3.33 1.18 -12.78
CA GLU A 50 -3.90 -0.15 -12.53
C GLU A 50 -2.92 -1.31 -12.70
N ASP A 51 -1.91 -1.15 -13.57
CA ASP A 51 -0.84 -2.11 -13.80
C ASP A 51 0.06 -2.28 -12.57
N LYS A 52 0.10 -1.28 -11.69
CA LYS A 52 0.90 -1.27 -10.46
C LYS A 52 0.11 -1.54 -9.19
N LEU A 53 -1.23 -1.60 -9.27
CA LEU A 53 -2.06 -1.89 -8.10
C LEU A 53 -1.74 -3.24 -7.47
N ASP A 54 -1.54 -4.27 -8.29
CA ASP A 54 -1.21 -5.61 -7.79
C ASP A 54 0.13 -5.63 -7.04
N TRP A 55 1.16 -5.00 -7.63
CA TRP A 55 2.46 -4.86 -7.01
C TRP A 55 2.41 -4.04 -5.71
N ALA A 56 1.63 -2.96 -5.70
CA ALA A 56 1.41 -2.15 -4.52
C ALA A 56 0.75 -2.95 -3.40
N MET A 57 -0.25 -3.79 -3.70
CA MET A 57 -0.90 -4.64 -2.70
C MET A 57 0.10 -5.62 -2.07
N GLN A 58 0.92 -6.29 -2.89
CA GLN A 58 1.94 -7.21 -2.39
C GLN A 58 2.96 -6.49 -1.49
N GLN A 59 3.35 -5.27 -1.84
CA GLN A 59 4.25 -4.44 -1.02
C GLN A 59 3.63 -4.08 0.34
N VAL A 60 2.37 -3.65 0.36
CA VAL A 60 1.67 -3.32 1.61
C VAL A 60 1.49 -4.56 2.47
N GLN A 61 1.09 -5.70 1.90
CA GLN A 61 0.99 -6.97 2.64
C GLN A 61 2.32 -7.40 3.28
N ARG A 62 3.45 -7.18 2.61
CA ARG A 62 4.78 -7.49 3.16
C ARG A 62 5.24 -6.49 4.22
N SER A 63 4.79 -5.25 4.11
CA SER A 63 5.15 -4.15 5.02
C SER A 63 4.28 -4.14 6.28
N LEU A 64 3.06 -4.65 6.20
CA LEU A 64 2.17 -4.79 7.35
C LEU A 64 2.89 -5.61 8.43
N PRO A 65 2.96 -5.11 9.68
CA PRO A 65 3.51 -5.89 10.77
C PRO A 65 2.72 -7.21 10.85
N LYS A 66 3.41 -8.34 10.71
CA LYS A 66 2.80 -9.67 10.85
C LYS A 66 2.33 -9.83 12.29
N VAL A 67 1.13 -9.35 12.60
CA VAL A 67 0.43 -9.69 13.84
C VAL A 67 -0.05 -11.13 13.66
N LYS A 68 0.88 -12.07 13.90
CA LYS A 68 0.73 -13.53 13.97
C LYS A 68 -0.35 -14.16 13.08
N GLN A 69 0.08 -14.79 11.99
CA GLN A 69 -0.26 -16.20 11.77
C GLN A 69 1.06 -16.96 11.61
N GLY A 70 1.20 -18.05 12.36
CA GLY A 70 2.46 -18.73 12.66
C GLY A 70 3.28 -19.12 11.44
N GLY A 71 4.59 -18.97 11.56
CA GLY A 71 5.54 -19.35 10.52
C GLY A 71 6.91 -18.73 10.76
N CYS A 72 7.57 -19.17 11.83
CA CYS A 72 9.01 -19.07 11.97
C CYS A 72 9.64 -19.81 10.79
N ILE A 73 10.46 -19.14 9.98
CA ILE A 73 11.50 -19.86 9.25
C ILE A 73 12.78 -19.03 9.35
N LYS A 74 13.73 -19.66 10.02
CA LYS A 74 15.11 -19.24 10.25
C LYS A 74 15.87 -19.08 8.95
#